data_AF-A0A4U8UEY0-F1
#
_entry.id   AF-A0A4U8UEY0-F1
#
_cell.length_a   1.000
_cell.length_b   1.000
_cell.length_c   1.000
_cell.angle_alpha   90.00
_cell.angle_beta   90.00
_cell.angle_gamma   90.00
#
_symmetry.space_group_name_H-M   'P 1'
#
loop_
_entity.id
_entity.type
_entity.pdbx_description
1 polymer ?
#
loop_
_entity_poly.entity_id
_entity_poly.type
_entity_poly.pdbx_seq_one_letter_code
_entity_poly.pdbx_strand_id
1 'polypeptide(L)'
;MKYLREKDINGFIMTTKTPINETSSGEEQYKGIALYARKKLCQEPSFFSVGTDKSHAFSYMYGEINVDFIDEDADNIATYGGNVVWNNDEMDLLKINIQEIIKAIGKDWKKRIEARKKEITKKWALMCMIGIKNIQLMRKSLQRALQI
;
A
#
# COMPACT_ATOMS: atom_id res chain seq x y z
N MET A 1 15.52 -3.47 7.92
CA MET A 1 16.01 -4.30 6.79
C MET A 1 16.89 -5.49 7.17
N LYS A 2 17.80 -5.39 8.16
CA LYS A 2 18.61 -6.54 8.61
C LYS A 2 17.74 -7.68 9.17
N TYR A 3 16.82 -7.34 10.07
CA TYR A 3 15.82 -8.24 10.66
C TYR A 3 15.04 -9.09 9.65
N LEU A 4 14.48 -8.46 8.60
CA LEU A 4 13.68 -9.16 7.59
C LEU A 4 14.47 -10.26 6.89
N ARG A 5 15.77 -10.03 6.61
CA ARG A 5 16.64 -11.04 6.00
C ARG A 5 17.03 -12.15 6.97
N GLU A 6 17.23 -11.82 8.24
CA GLU A 6 17.59 -12.80 9.27
C GLU A 6 16.46 -13.80 9.54
N LYS A 7 15.21 -13.36 9.42
CA LYS A 7 14.00 -14.17 9.66
C LYS A 7 13.36 -14.70 8.37
N ASP A 8 14.06 -14.60 7.25
CA ASP A 8 13.59 -15.01 5.91
C ASP A 8 12.19 -14.45 5.53
N ILE A 9 11.90 -13.25 6.03
CA ILE A 9 10.64 -12.57 5.77
C ILE A 9 10.67 -12.03 4.34
N ASN A 10 9.76 -12.53 3.52
CA ASN A 10 9.67 -12.20 2.10
C ASN A 10 8.24 -11.79 1.72
N GLY A 11 8.06 -11.15 0.56
CA GLY A 11 6.76 -10.66 0.13
C GLY A 11 6.85 -9.36 -0.67
N PHE A 12 5.72 -8.68 -0.80
CA PHE A 12 5.63 -7.42 -1.52
C PHE A 12 4.64 -6.46 -0.86
N ILE A 13 4.91 -5.16 -0.98
CA ILE A 13 3.92 -4.11 -0.75
C ILE A 13 3.98 -3.19 -1.97
N MET A 14 2.83 -2.92 -2.56
CA MET A 14 2.71 -2.11 -3.77
C MET A 14 1.59 -1.07 -3.66
N THR A 15 1.62 -0.10 -4.58
CA THR A 15 0.50 0.83 -4.78
C THR A 15 -0.05 0.67 -6.18
N THR A 16 -1.37 0.55 -6.30
CA THR A 16 -2.10 0.45 -7.56
C THR A 16 -2.23 1.81 -8.26
N LYS A 17 -2.66 1.78 -9.52
CA LYS A 17 -2.98 2.99 -10.31
C LYS A 17 -4.36 3.56 -10.00
N THR A 18 -5.27 2.74 -9.46
CA THR A 18 -6.64 3.13 -9.11
C THR A 18 -6.90 2.74 -7.67
N PRO A 19 -7.73 3.47 -6.91
CA PRO A 19 -8.07 3.08 -5.56
C PRO A 19 -8.62 1.66 -5.53
N ILE A 20 -8.22 0.91 -4.51
CA ILE A 20 -8.78 -0.38 -4.17
C ILE A 20 -10.14 -0.08 -3.52
N ASN A 21 -11.20 -0.22 -4.30
CA ASN A 21 -12.58 0.00 -3.85
C ASN A 21 -13.11 -1.27 -3.16
N GLU A 22 -13.94 -1.09 -2.14
CA GLU A 22 -14.57 -2.20 -1.37
C GLU A 22 -15.76 -2.86 -2.11
N THR A 23 -16.11 -2.43 -3.32
CA THR A 23 -17.28 -2.91 -4.09
C THR A 23 -16.93 -2.81 -5.58
N SER A 24 -17.16 -3.80 -6.46
CA SER A 24 -18.45 -4.43 -6.79
C SER A 24 -18.29 -5.76 -7.58
N SER A 25 -17.34 -6.63 -7.26
CA SER A 25 -17.15 -7.89 -8.01
C SER A 25 -16.72 -9.09 -7.17
N GLY A 26 -17.07 -9.17 -5.88
CA GLY A 26 -16.82 -10.37 -5.07
C GLY A 26 -15.36 -10.80 -4.90
N GLU A 27 -14.40 -10.02 -5.40
CA GLU A 27 -12.97 -10.23 -5.23
C GLU A 27 -12.55 -9.56 -3.92
N GLU A 28 -11.86 -10.36 -3.10
CA GLU A 28 -11.60 -10.18 -1.68
C GLU A 28 -10.95 -8.84 -1.30
N GLN A 29 -10.99 -8.54 0.01
CA GLN A 29 -10.64 -7.26 0.62
C GLN A 29 -9.12 -6.98 0.59
N TYR A 30 -8.49 -6.81 -0.58
CA TYR A 30 -7.03 -6.64 -0.73
C TYR A 30 -6.49 -5.27 -0.26
N LYS A 31 -7.24 -4.48 0.52
CA LYS A 31 -6.73 -3.18 0.98
C LYS A 31 -5.96 -3.36 2.29
N GLY A 32 -4.67 -3.06 2.27
CA GLY A 32 -3.78 -3.26 3.41
C GLY A 32 -2.76 -4.36 3.15
N ILE A 33 -2.08 -4.78 4.23
CA ILE A 33 -0.99 -5.73 4.16
C ILE A 33 -1.43 -6.99 4.91
N ALA A 34 -1.52 -8.11 4.19
CA ALA A 34 -1.82 -9.42 4.74
C ALA A 34 -0.54 -10.14 5.18
N LEU A 35 -0.65 -10.99 6.21
CA LEU A 35 0.44 -11.87 6.61
C LEU A 35 0.07 -13.32 6.33
N TYR A 36 1.04 -14.06 5.81
CA TYR A 36 0.94 -15.48 5.54
C TYR A 36 2.02 -16.25 6.31
N ALA A 37 1.66 -17.40 6.85
CA ALA A 37 2.61 -18.36 7.43
C ALA A 37 2.34 -19.73 6.80
N ARG A 38 3.37 -20.37 6.25
CA ARG A 38 3.28 -21.64 5.52
C ARG A 38 2.16 -21.64 4.46
N LYS A 39 2.05 -20.54 3.72
CA LYS A 39 1.02 -20.28 2.68
C LYS A 39 -0.42 -20.20 3.20
N LYS A 40 -0.63 -20.07 4.51
CA LYS A 40 -1.94 -19.85 5.12
C LYS A 40 -2.06 -18.41 5.59
N LEU A 41 -3.23 -17.80 5.38
CA LEU A 41 -3.52 -16.47 5.90
C LEU A 41 -3.49 -16.52 7.43
N CYS A 42 -2.63 -15.71 8.04
CA CYS A 42 -2.50 -15.60 9.49
C CYS A 42 -2.83 -14.20 10.01
N GLN A 43 -2.99 -13.21 9.12
CA GLN A 43 -3.47 -11.89 9.50
C GLN A 43 -4.18 -11.27 8.31
N GLU A 44 -5.44 -10.89 8.52
CA GLU A 44 -6.22 -10.14 7.54
C GLU A 44 -5.52 -8.82 7.14
N PRO A 45 -5.70 -8.35 5.90
CA PRO A 45 -5.14 -7.11 5.41
C PRO A 45 -5.36 -5.94 6.37
N SER A 46 -4.26 -5.36 6.85
CA SER A 46 -4.33 -4.20 7.75
C SER A 46 -3.16 -3.25 7.55
N PHE A 47 -3.25 -2.06 8.15
CA PHE A 47 -2.16 -1.07 8.16
C PHE A 47 -1.40 -1.04 9.49
N PHE A 48 -1.58 -2.04 10.37
CA PHE A 48 -0.82 -2.21 11.60
C PHE A 48 -0.71 -0.93 12.45
N SER A 49 -1.80 -0.19 12.62
CA SER A 49 -1.85 1.08 13.38
C SER A 49 -1.05 2.26 12.78
N VAL A 50 -0.63 2.19 11.52
CA VAL A 50 -0.16 3.39 10.80
C VAL A 50 -1.35 4.33 10.61
N GLY A 51 -1.22 5.60 11.01
CA GLY A 51 -2.26 6.62 10.83
C GLY A 51 -2.64 6.79 9.36
N THR A 52 -3.79 6.23 8.97
CA THR A 52 -4.28 6.22 7.59
C THR A 52 -5.06 7.49 7.20
N ASP A 53 -5.48 8.27 8.20
CA ASP A 53 -6.30 9.48 8.10
C ASP A 53 -5.65 10.59 7.26
N LYS A 54 -4.31 10.62 7.15
CA LYS A 54 -3.56 11.74 6.54
C LYS A 54 -3.03 11.45 5.14
N SER A 55 -3.40 10.34 4.51
CA SER A 55 -2.86 9.99 3.20
C SER A 55 -3.80 9.17 2.34
N HIS A 56 -4.16 9.70 1.16
CA HIS A 56 -4.85 8.94 0.14
C HIS A 56 -4.07 7.73 -0.38
N ALA A 57 -2.74 7.67 -0.16
CA ALA A 57 -1.92 6.55 -0.61
C ALA A 57 -2.40 5.19 -0.08
N PHE A 58 -3.00 5.14 1.11
CA PHE A 58 -3.49 3.90 1.72
C PHE A 58 -4.67 3.28 0.94
N SER A 59 -5.47 4.10 0.26
CA SER A 59 -6.55 3.61 -0.61
C SER A 59 -6.03 2.87 -1.84
N TYR A 60 -4.73 2.96 -2.16
CA TYR A 60 -4.11 2.30 -3.30
C TYR A 60 -3.16 1.17 -2.87
N MET A 61 -3.00 0.96 -1.57
CA MET A 61 -1.93 0.12 -1.03
C MET A 61 -2.43 -1.28 -0.73
N TYR A 62 -1.67 -2.26 -1.23
CA TYR A 62 -1.86 -3.68 -0.99
C TYR A 62 -0.51 -4.35 -0.81
N GLY A 63 -0.44 -5.39 0.01
CA GLY A 63 0.72 -6.25 0.10
C GLY A 63 0.44 -7.57 0.78
N GLU A 64 1.37 -8.49 0.58
CA GLU A 64 1.43 -9.80 1.23
C GLU A 64 2.83 -10.01 1.76
N ILE A 65 2.94 -10.49 2.99
CA ILE A 65 4.22 -10.81 3.62
C ILE A 65 4.15 -12.22 4.17
N ASN A 66 5.11 -13.05 3.77
CA ASN A 66 5.35 -14.37 4.32
C ASN A 66 6.22 -14.25 5.58
N VAL A 67 5.73 -14.80 6.67
CA VAL A 67 6.27 -14.73 8.03
C VAL A 67 6.31 -16.14 8.63
N ASP A 68 6.95 -17.07 7.92
CA ASP A 68 6.96 -18.50 8.26
C ASP A 68 7.56 -18.80 9.64
N PHE A 69 8.46 -17.92 10.13
CA PHE A 69 9.07 -18.03 11.46
C PHE A 69 8.06 -17.97 12.62
N ILE A 70 6.88 -17.38 12.41
CA ILE A 70 5.85 -17.23 13.44
C ILE A 70 5.23 -18.58 13.82
N ASP A 71 5.23 -19.56 12.91
CA ASP A 71 4.68 -20.91 13.14
C ASP A 71 5.72 -21.88 13.74
N GLU A 72 6.93 -21.42 14.04
CA GLU A 72 7.93 -22.21 14.78
C GLU A 72 7.69 -22.14 16.29
N ASP A 73 7.11 -21.04 16.77
CA ASP A 73 6.72 -20.84 18.16
C ASP A 73 5.20 -20.87 18.31
N ALA A 74 4.69 -21.92 18.97
CA ALA A 74 3.25 -22.15 19.17
C ALA A 74 2.52 -21.00 19.90
N ASP A 75 3.26 -20.13 20.60
CA ASP A 75 2.74 -18.98 21.35
C ASP A 75 2.32 -17.79 20.46
N ASN A 76 2.75 -17.76 19.20
CA ASN A 76 2.49 -16.63 18.30
C ASN A 76 1.21 -16.74 17.48
N ILE A 77 0.54 -17.90 17.49
CA ILE A 77 -0.71 -18.13 16.75
C ILE A 77 -1.86 -18.31 17.74
N ALA A 78 -2.89 -17.48 17.62
CA ALA A 78 -4.05 -17.57 18.50
C ALA A 78 -4.73 -18.95 18.32
N THR A 79 -4.89 -19.67 19.43
CA THR A 79 -5.48 -21.03 19.48
C THR A 79 -6.88 -21.11 18.84
N TYR A 80 -7.59 -19.99 18.76
CA TYR A 80 -8.87 -19.86 18.08
C TYR A 80 -8.86 -18.59 17.21
N GLY A 81 -8.87 -18.76 15.89
CA GLY A 81 -9.11 -17.67 14.94
C GLY A 81 -7.98 -17.35 13.96
N GLY A 82 -6.83 -18.04 14.04
CA GLY A 82 -5.77 -17.93 13.03
C GLY A 82 -5.09 -16.56 12.93
N ASN A 83 -5.39 -15.62 13.84
CA ASN A 83 -4.70 -14.33 13.91
C ASN A 83 -3.38 -14.45 14.69
N VAL A 84 -2.40 -13.66 14.28
CA VAL A 84 -1.13 -13.55 15.00
C VAL A 84 -1.31 -12.86 16.35
N VAL A 85 -0.67 -13.39 17.39
CA VAL A 85 -0.64 -12.80 18.73
C VAL A 85 0.47 -11.75 18.81
N TRP A 86 0.11 -10.49 19.07
CA TRP A 86 1.06 -9.37 19.16
C TRP A 86 1.45 -9.10 20.62
N ASN A 87 2.09 -10.06 21.29
CA ASN A 87 2.37 -9.97 22.73
C ASN A 87 3.84 -10.18 23.12
N ASN A 88 4.76 -10.22 22.15
CA ASN A 88 6.19 -10.36 22.42
C ASN A 88 7.04 -9.39 21.58
N ASP A 89 8.29 -9.24 22.01
CA ASP A 89 9.26 -8.32 21.43
C ASP A 89 9.52 -8.60 19.94
N GLU A 90 9.45 -9.87 19.53
CA GLU A 90 9.70 -10.28 18.14
C GLU A 90 8.56 -9.82 17.21
N MET A 91 7.32 -9.96 17.67
CA MET A 91 6.14 -9.51 16.94
C MET A 91 6.08 -7.97 16.88
N ASP A 92 6.49 -7.29 17.94
CA ASP A 92 6.64 -5.82 17.91
C ASP A 92 7.70 -5.37 16.91
N LEU A 93 8.83 -6.07 16.83
CA LEU A 93 9.88 -5.78 15.87
C LEU A 93 9.40 -5.99 14.42
N LEU A 94 8.65 -7.07 14.16
CA LEU A 94 8.00 -7.28 12.87
C LEU A 94 7.07 -6.12 12.53
N LYS A 95 6.18 -5.75 13.46
CA LYS A 95 5.22 -4.66 13.29
C LYS A 95 5.91 -3.36 12.91
N ILE A 96 6.95 -2.99 13.65
CA ILE A 96 7.73 -1.76 13.40
C ILE A 96 8.34 -1.77 12.00
N ASN A 97 8.97 -2.87 11.58
CA ASN A 97 9.56 -2.97 10.24
C ASN A 97 8.50 -2.83 9.14
N ILE A 98 7.33 -3.46 9.30
CA ILE A 98 6.22 -3.34 8.33
C ILE A 98 5.72 -1.89 8.27
N GLN A 99 5.52 -1.25 9.43
CA GLN A 99 5.10 0.16 9.50
C GLN A 99 6.09 1.10 8.80
N GLU A 100 7.40 0.88 8.94
CA GLU A 100 8.43 1.67 8.27
C GLU A 100 8.34 1.54 6.73
N ILE A 101 8.16 0.33 6.22
CA ILE A 101 8.00 0.08 4.78
C ILE A 101 6.73 0.77 4.25
N ILE A 102 5.61 0.61 4.96
CA ILE A 102 4.34 1.27 4.64
C ILE A 102 4.52 2.79 4.55
N LYS A 103 5.16 3.40 5.55
CA LYS A 103 5.44 4.85 5.58
C LYS A 103 6.34 5.27 4.43
N ALA A 104 7.37 4.48 4.11
CA ALA A 104 8.29 4.77 3.01
C ALA A 104 7.57 4.76 1.65
N ILE A 105 6.76 3.73 1.38
CA ILE A 105 5.97 3.60 0.15
C ILE A 105 4.94 4.73 0.06
N GLY A 106 4.25 5.06 1.17
CA GLY A 106 3.30 6.17 1.21
C GLY A 106 3.95 7.53 0.91
N LYS A 107 5.17 7.76 1.42
CA LYS A 107 5.96 8.97 1.11
C LYS A 107 6.37 9.02 -0.36
N ASP A 108 6.79 7.90 -0.93
CA ASP A 108 7.19 7.84 -2.33
C ASP A 108 6.00 8.04 -3.27
N TRP A 109 4.85 7.45 -2.95
CA TRP A 109 3.61 7.66 -3.70
C TRP A 109 3.26 9.16 -3.80
N LYS A 110 3.33 9.90 -2.68
CA LYS A 110 3.08 11.35 -2.67
C LYS A 110 4.05 12.10 -3.60
N LYS A 111 5.33 11.73 -3.61
CA LYS A 111 6.34 12.34 -4.50
C LYS A 111 6.02 12.08 -5.96
N ARG A 112 5.64 10.85 -6.33
CA ARG A 112 5.29 10.47 -7.72
C ARG A 112 4.08 11.27 -8.21
N ILE A 113 3.05 11.42 -7.38
CA ILE A 113 1.86 12.21 -7.72
C ILE A 113 2.22 13.69 -7.91
N GLU A 114 3.04 14.26 -7.03
CA GLU A 114 3.45 15.67 -7.14
C GLU A 114 4.31 15.94 -8.39
N ALA A 115 5.24 15.04 -8.71
CA ALA A 115 6.04 15.12 -9.93
C ALA A 115 5.15 15.08 -11.18
N ARG A 116 4.19 14.14 -11.22
CA ARG A 116 3.24 14.01 -12.33
C ARG A 116 2.37 15.25 -12.49
N LYS A 117 1.89 15.85 -11.39
CA LYS A 117 1.15 17.13 -11.44
C LYS A 117 2.00 18.23 -12.08
N LYS A 118 3.27 18.36 -11.70
CA LYS A 118 4.19 19.36 -12.28
C LYS A 118 4.42 19.14 -13.78
N GLU A 119 4.63 17.90 -14.22
CA GLU A 119 4.79 17.56 -15.63
C GLU A 119 3.54 17.90 -16.45
N ILE A 120 2.38 17.51 -15.92
CA ILE A 120 1.08 17.87 -16.48
C ILE A 120 1.01 19.39 -16.63
N THR A 121 1.21 20.17 -15.56
CA THR A 121 1.19 21.64 -15.59
C THR A 121 2.17 22.24 -16.61
N LYS A 122 3.41 21.75 -16.69
CA LYS A 122 4.40 22.20 -17.69
C LYS A 122 3.93 21.94 -19.12
N LYS A 123 3.41 20.72 -19.39
CA LYS A 123 2.86 20.36 -20.69
C LYS A 123 1.71 21.28 -21.07
N TRP A 124 0.83 21.62 -20.12
CA TRP A 124 -0.25 22.58 -20.35
C TRP A 124 0.25 23.99 -20.64
N ALA A 125 1.20 24.51 -19.87
CA ALA A 125 1.80 25.83 -20.12
C ALA A 125 2.39 25.93 -21.53
N LEU A 126 3.06 24.87 -21.99
CA LEU A 126 3.55 24.75 -23.35
C LEU A 126 2.41 24.74 -24.39
N MET A 127 1.36 23.95 -24.17
CA MET A 127 0.19 23.91 -25.07
C MET A 127 -0.57 25.23 -25.17
N CYS A 128 -0.69 25.99 -24.07
CA CYS A 128 -1.27 27.32 -24.05
C CYS A 128 -0.41 28.31 -24.85
N MET A 129 0.92 28.27 -24.72
CA MET A 129 1.83 29.10 -25.51
C MET A 129 1.73 28.83 -27.01
N ILE A 130 1.48 27.57 -27.40
CA ILE A 130 1.32 27.17 -28.81
C ILE A 130 -0.09 27.51 -29.35
N GLY A 131 -1.01 28.03 -28.51
CA GLY A 131 -2.29 28.55 -28.98
C GLY A 131 -3.35 27.49 -29.31
N ILE A 132 -3.29 26.31 -28.67
CA ILE A 132 -4.33 25.26 -28.84
C ILE A 132 -5.66 25.77 -28.26
N LYS A 133 -6.54 26.29 -29.13
CA LYS A 133 -7.80 26.97 -28.79
C LYS A 133 -8.91 26.08 -28.22
N ASN A 134 -8.74 24.76 -28.16
CA ASN A 134 -9.86 23.85 -27.89
C ASN A 134 -9.98 23.46 -26.40
N ILE A 135 -10.50 24.41 -25.60
CA ILE A 135 -10.80 24.27 -24.15
C ILE A 135 -11.58 22.99 -23.81
N GLN A 136 -12.40 22.47 -24.73
CA GLN A 136 -13.27 21.32 -24.49
C GLN A 136 -12.51 19.98 -24.53
N LEU A 137 -11.56 19.84 -25.47
CA LEU A 137 -10.62 18.71 -25.48
C LEU A 137 -9.73 18.73 -24.23
N MET A 138 -9.34 19.93 -23.79
CA MET A 138 -8.53 20.14 -22.59
C MET A 138 -9.28 19.66 -21.34
N ARG A 139 -10.55 19.99 -21.17
CA ARG A 139 -11.37 19.62 -19.99
C ARG A 139 -11.54 18.11 -19.86
N LYS A 140 -11.79 17.38 -20.95
CA LYS A 140 -11.87 15.90 -20.97
C LYS A 140 -10.53 15.24 -20.63
N SER A 141 -9.42 15.80 -21.12
CA SER A 141 -8.07 15.29 -20.84
C SER A 141 -7.69 15.51 -19.36
N LEU A 142 -8.09 16.65 -18.79
CA LEU A 142 -7.94 16.99 -17.37
C LEU A 142 -8.71 16.04 -16.46
N GLN A 143 -9.97 15.76 -16.79
CA GLN A 143 -10.78 14.79 -16.03
C GLN A 143 -10.15 13.40 -16.04
N ARG A 144 -9.64 12.93 -17.18
CA ARG A 144 -8.96 11.63 -17.27
C ARG A 144 -7.61 11.59 -16.55
N ALA A 145 -6.87 12.70 -16.49
CA ALA A 145 -5.55 12.74 -15.85
C ALA A 145 -5.62 12.91 -14.32
N LEU A 146 -6.71 13.49 -13.80
CA LEU A 146 -6.97 13.69 -12.37
C LEU A 146 -7.78 12.55 -11.73
N GLN A 147 -8.38 11.67 -12.53
CA GLN A 147 -9.08 10.46 -12.08
C GLN A 147 -8.16 9.23 -11.92
N ILE A 148 -6.84 9.43 -11.90
CA ILE A 148 -5.80 8.39 -11.72
C ILE A 148 -5.00 8.70 -10.46
#